data_AF-A0A1K2CZA7-F1
#
_entry.id   AF-A0A1K2CZA7-F1
#
_cell.length_a   1.000
_cell.length_b   1.000
_cell.length_c   1.000
_cell.angle_alpha   90.00
_cell.angle_beta   90.00
_cell.angle_gamma   90.00
#
_symmetry.space_group_name_H-M   'P 1'
#
loop_
_entity.id
_entity.type
_entity.pdbx_description
1 polymer ?
#
loop_
_entity_poly.entity_id
_entity_poly.type
_entity_poly.pdbx_seq_one_letter_code
_entity_poly.pdbx_strand_id
1 'polypeptide(L)'
;MWKLDRFARSLIDLVNMVDALAARGVGFKVLTGALASIDPNTPDGRLMLQVVGAMAEFERSLIQERTRAGLDAGRAQGRTGGRPAVMDADKLAAAKARRAKGESVTAVAKAVGVSRATLYRALADAE
;
A
#
# COMPACT_ATOMS: atom_id res chain seq x y z
N MET A 1 24.83 -6.58 -8.11
CA MET A 1 23.36 -6.45 -8.23
C MET A 1 23.02 -5.76 -9.55
N TRP A 2 21.96 -6.16 -10.26
CA TRP A 2 21.58 -5.51 -11.53
C TRP A 2 21.18 -4.03 -11.36
N LYS A 3 20.31 -3.71 -10.39
CA LYS A 3 19.77 -2.35 -10.14
C LYS A 3 19.53 -2.12 -8.64
N LEU A 4 19.59 -0.87 -8.18
CA LEU A 4 19.54 -0.51 -6.75
C LEU A 4 18.14 -0.71 -6.12
N ASP A 5 17.08 -0.40 -6.86
CA ASP A 5 15.67 -0.53 -6.43
C ASP A 5 15.25 -1.97 -6.09
N ARG A 6 16.03 -2.95 -6.55
CA ARG A 6 15.80 -4.37 -6.29
C ARG A 6 16.54 -4.91 -5.07
N PHE A 7 17.40 -4.10 -4.46
CA PHE A 7 18.25 -4.51 -3.34
C PHE A 7 17.67 -4.09 -1.99
N ALA A 8 17.12 -2.89 -1.90
CA ALA A 8 16.65 -2.31 -0.64
C ALA A 8 15.32 -1.55 -0.83
N ARG A 9 14.52 -1.48 0.24
CA ARG A 9 13.18 -0.85 0.21
C ARG A 9 13.16 0.63 0.65
N SER A 10 14.25 1.10 1.26
CA SER A 10 14.53 2.48 1.63
C SER A 10 16.03 2.77 1.58
N LEU A 11 16.42 4.05 1.69
CA LEU A 11 17.84 4.41 1.76
C LEU A 11 18.49 3.87 3.02
N ILE A 12 17.80 3.96 4.15
CA ILE A 12 18.30 3.44 5.43
C ILE A 12 18.57 1.93 5.30
N ASP A 13 17.63 1.19 4.69
CA ASP A 13 17.77 -0.25 4.44
C ASP A 13 18.98 -0.52 3.52
N LEU A 14 19.18 0.28 2.49
CA LEU A 14 20.32 0.20 1.58
C LEU A 14 21.66 0.42 2.30
N VAL A 15 21.79 1.50 3.06
CA VAL A 15 23.03 1.83 3.79
C VAL A 15 23.36 0.73 4.78
N ASN A 16 22.39 0.30 5.58
CA ASN A 16 22.58 -0.78 6.55
C ASN A 16 22.99 -2.10 5.90
N MET A 17 22.38 -2.46 4.75
CA MET A 17 22.74 -3.67 4.03
C MET A 17 24.15 -3.59 3.42
N VAL A 18 24.53 -2.44 2.86
CA VAL A 18 25.87 -2.23 2.30
C VAL A 18 26.93 -2.30 3.40
N ASP A 19 26.68 -1.67 4.56
CA ASP A 19 27.60 -1.74 5.70
C ASP A 19 27.72 -3.15 6.28
N ALA A 20 26.60 -3.89 6.36
CA ALA A 20 26.61 -5.29 6.79
C ALA A 20 27.42 -6.20 5.83
N LEU A 21 27.37 -5.94 4.52
CA LEU A 21 28.19 -6.64 3.53
C LEU A 21 29.67 -6.26 3.66
N ALA A 22 29.97 -4.97 3.82
CA ALA A 22 31.32 -4.48 4.02
C ALA A 22 31.98 -5.07 5.28
N ALA A 23 31.24 -5.16 6.39
CA ALA A 23 31.71 -5.79 7.64
C ALA A 23 32.07 -7.28 7.47
N ARG A 24 31.52 -7.94 6.44
CA ARG A 24 31.81 -9.33 6.08
C ARG A 24 32.88 -9.46 5.00
N GLY A 25 33.52 -8.36 4.60
CA GLY A 25 34.49 -8.33 3.51
C GLY A 25 33.88 -8.55 2.12
N VAL A 26 32.57 -8.38 1.97
CA VAL A 26 31.87 -8.58 0.69
C VAL A 26 31.74 -7.24 -0.03
N GLY A 27 32.35 -7.15 -1.22
CA GLY A 27 32.23 -5.98 -2.08
C GLY A 27 30.84 -5.85 -2.70
N PHE A 28 30.29 -4.64 -2.67
CA PHE A 28 29.02 -4.33 -3.34
C PHE A 28 29.26 -3.64 -4.69
N LYS A 29 28.51 -4.01 -5.72
CA LYS A 29 28.56 -3.35 -7.05
C LYS A 29 27.18 -3.35 -7.72
N VAL A 30 26.81 -2.20 -8.27
CA VAL A 30 25.60 -2.02 -9.08
C VAL A 30 26.00 -2.12 -10.57
N LEU A 31 25.24 -2.85 -11.38
CA LEU A 31 25.59 -3.10 -12.79
C LEU A 31 24.92 -2.12 -13.75
N THR A 32 23.82 -1.47 -13.36
CA THR A 32 23.07 -0.54 -14.24
C THR A 32 22.57 0.70 -13.49
N GLY A 33 22.32 1.78 -14.24
CA GLY A 33 21.83 3.05 -13.70
C GLY A 33 22.94 4.03 -13.33
N ALA A 34 22.57 5.17 -12.75
CA ALA A 34 23.48 6.28 -12.44
C ALA A 34 24.64 5.90 -11.47
N LEU A 35 24.45 4.83 -10.69
CA LEU A 35 25.44 4.34 -9.73
C LEU A 35 26.32 3.19 -10.27
N ALA A 36 26.17 2.78 -11.52
CA ALA A 36 26.94 1.65 -12.07
C ALA A 36 28.45 1.93 -12.17
N SER A 37 28.80 3.20 -12.31
CA SER A 37 30.18 3.70 -12.40
C SER A 37 30.81 4.00 -11.03
N ILE A 38 30.01 3.95 -9.96
CA ILE A 38 30.43 4.31 -8.61
C ILE A 38 30.82 3.04 -7.86
N ASP A 39 31.98 3.06 -7.23
CA ASP A 39 32.40 2.00 -6.31
C ASP A 39 31.90 2.31 -4.89
N PRO A 40 30.83 1.64 -4.42
CA PRO A 40 30.23 1.89 -3.11
C PRO A 40 31.11 1.41 -1.95
N ASN A 41 32.26 0.79 -2.21
CA ASN A 41 33.22 0.42 -1.18
C ASN A 41 34.16 1.59 -0.82
N THR A 42 34.24 2.61 -1.67
CA THR A 42 35.06 3.83 -1.43
C THR A 42 34.30 4.89 -0.62
N PRO A 43 34.99 5.78 0.12
CA PRO A 43 34.33 6.90 0.83
C PRO A 43 33.49 7.78 -0.10
N ASP A 44 34.03 8.15 -1.26
CA ASP A 44 33.33 8.98 -2.25
C ASP A 44 32.10 8.25 -2.82
N GLY A 45 32.21 6.95 -3.09
CA GLY A 45 31.09 6.17 -3.57
C GLY A 45 29.98 5.96 -2.53
N ARG A 46 30.33 5.84 -1.25
CA ARG A 46 29.35 5.83 -0.15
C ARG A 46 28.62 7.17 -0.04
N LEU A 47 29.34 8.29 -0.14
CA LEU A 47 28.73 9.62 -0.16
C LEU A 47 27.73 9.75 -1.31
N MET A 48 28.13 9.38 -2.53
CA MET A 48 27.26 9.44 -3.70
C MET A 48 26.05 8.51 -3.58
N LEU A 49 26.22 7.33 -2.98
CA LEU A 49 25.12 6.42 -2.69
C LEU A 49 24.09 7.06 -1.76
N GLN A 50 24.55 7.75 -0.71
CA GLN A 50 23.69 8.46 0.23
C GLN A 50 22.95 9.63 -0.43
N VAL A 51 23.64 10.45 -1.23
CA VAL A 51 23.04 11.58 -1.94
C VAL A 51 21.95 11.12 -2.92
N VAL A 52 22.26 10.15 -3.78
CA VAL A 52 21.28 9.61 -4.75
C VAL A 52 20.11 8.95 -4.02
N GLY A 53 20.39 8.26 -2.92
CA GLY A 53 19.38 7.71 -2.04
C GLY A 53 18.44 8.76 -1.47
N ALA A 54 18.99 9.86 -0.95
CA ALA A 54 18.23 10.94 -0.33
C ALA A 54 17.34 11.64 -1.37
N MET A 55 17.86 11.83 -2.60
CA MET A 55 17.06 12.35 -3.72
C MET A 55 15.89 11.42 -4.05
N ALA A 56 16.11 10.10 -4.10
CA ALA A 56 15.05 9.13 -4.37
C ALA A 56 13.96 9.13 -3.27
N GLU A 57 14.35 9.29 -2.00
CA GLU A 57 13.40 9.41 -0.88
C GLU A 57 12.61 10.73 -0.93
N PHE A 58 13.27 11.83 -1.30
CA PHE A 58 12.61 13.12 -1.50
C PHE A 58 11.55 13.05 -2.62
N GLU A 59 11.90 12.50 -3.79
CA GLU A 59 10.96 12.33 -4.89
C GLU A 59 9.76 11.45 -4.49
N ARG A 60 10.01 10.34 -3.78
CA ARG A 60 8.95 9.47 -3.26
C ARG A 60 8.02 10.23 -2.31
N SER A 61 8.57 11.09 -1.46
CA SER A 61 7.80 11.91 -0.53
C SER A 61 6.91 12.92 -1.26
N LEU A 62 7.44 13.59 -2.29
CA LEU A 62 6.66 14.49 -3.15
C LEU A 62 5.52 13.78 -3.89
N ILE A 63 5.75 12.55 -4.37
CA ILE A 63 4.70 11.74 -5.02
C ILE A 63 3.58 11.41 -4.02
N GLN A 64 3.94 11.04 -2.79
CA GLN A 64 2.95 10.77 -1.74
C GLN A 64 2.14 12.01 -1.37
N GLU A 65 2.80 13.16 -1.22
CA GLU A 65 2.15 14.44 -0.93
C GLU A 65 1.13 14.79 -2.01
N ARG A 66 1.54 14.74 -3.28
CA ARG A 66 0.65 15.01 -4.43
C ARG A 66 -0.52 14.03 -4.50
N THR A 67 -0.26 12.76 -4.19
CA THR A 67 -1.30 11.72 -4.16
C THR A 67 -2.33 12.02 -3.08
N ARG A 68 -1.91 12.42 -1.87
CA ARG A 68 -2.81 12.80 -0.78
C ARG A 68 -3.62 14.03 -1.14
N ALA A 69 -2.99 15.08 -1.68
CA ALA A 69 -3.68 16.27 -2.16
C ALA A 69 -4.76 15.94 -3.21
N GLY A 70 -4.45 15.03 -4.14
CA GLY A 70 -5.42 14.56 -5.13
C GLY A 70 -6.59 13.75 -4.53
N LEU A 71 -6.30 12.91 -3.54
CA LEU A 71 -7.33 12.16 -2.80
C LEU A 71 -8.25 13.10 -2.03
N ASP A 72 -7.70 14.11 -1.37
CA ASP A 72 -8.47 15.09 -0.58
C ASP A 72 -9.34 15.96 -1.49
N ALA A 73 -8.81 16.42 -2.63
CA ALA A 73 -9.61 17.11 -3.65
C ALA A 73 -10.74 16.23 -4.18
N GLY A 74 -10.48 14.94 -4.43
CA GLY A 74 -11.50 13.98 -4.85
C GLY A 74 -12.59 13.80 -3.80
N ARG A 75 -12.23 13.70 -2.52
CA ARG A 75 -13.19 13.62 -1.41
C ARG A 75 -14.03 14.88 -1.28
N ALA A 76 -13.43 16.06 -1.44
CA ALA A 76 -14.15 17.33 -1.43
C ALA A 76 -15.18 17.44 -2.56
N GLN A 77 -14.94 16.76 -3.69
CA GLN A 77 -15.88 16.62 -4.81
C GLN A 77 -16.90 15.48 -4.63
N GLY A 78 -16.94 14.84 -3.45
CA GLY A 78 -17.89 13.76 -3.14
C GLY A 78 -17.42 12.36 -3.54
N ARG A 79 -16.18 12.16 -4.01
CA ARG A 79 -15.65 10.82 -4.28
C ARG A 79 -15.22 10.15 -2.97
N THR A 80 -15.93 9.10 -2.57
CA THR A 80 -15.63 8.33 -1.34
C THR A 80 -14.37 7.46 -1.48
N GLY A 81 -14.11 6.93 -2.67
CA GLY A 81 -13.01 5.98 -2.92
C GLY A 81 -13.25 4.61 -2.26
N GLY A 82 -12.22 3.75 -2.29
CA GLY A 82 -12.30 2.42 -1.68
C GLY A 82 -13.12 1.39 -2.47
N ARG A 83 -13.30 0.20 -1.88
CA ARG A 83 -14.10 -0.87 -2.47
C ARG A 83 -15.60 -0.54 -2.32
N PRO A 84 -16.41 -0.59 -3.39
CA PRO A 84 -17.85 -0.37 -3.29
C PRO A 84 -18.51 -1.32 -2.29
N ALA A 85 -19.53 -0.83 -1.58
CA ALA A 85 -20.31 -1.65 -0.67
C ALA A 85 -21.01 -2.77 -1.45
N VAL A 86 -20.94 -4.00 -0.94
CA VAL A 86 -21.59 -5.18 -1.55
C VAL A 86 -23.09 -5.19 -1.24
N MET A 87 -23.48 -4.54 -0.14
CA MET A 87 -24.86 -4.36 0.27
C MET A 87 -25.38 -3.03 -0.27
N ASP A 88 -26.38 -3.09 -1.13
CA ASP A 88 -27.13 -1.93 -1.62
C ASP A 88 -28.46 -1.80 -0.86
N ALA A 89 -29.20 -0.72 -1.11
CA ALA A 89 -30.46 -0.43 -0.42
C ALA A 89 -31.52 -1.52 -0.67
N ASP A 90 -31.58 -2.07 -1.89
CA ASP A 90 -32.55 -3.09 -2.27
C ASP A 90 -32.28 -4.41 -1.56
N LYS A 91 -31.01 -4.82 -1.50
CA LYS A 91 -30.55 -5.98 -0.73
C LYS A 91 -30.83 -5.82 0.75
N LEU A 92 -30.64 -4.61 1.29
CA LEU A 92 -30.93 -4.33 2.70
C LEU A 92 -32.44 -4.42 2.99
N ALA A 93 -33.28 -3.85 2.12
CA ALA A 93 -34.73 -3.95 2.24
C ALA A 93 -35.21 -5.41 2.14
N ALA A 94 -34.70 -6.16 1.17
CA ALA A 94 -35.00 -7.58 1.00
C ALA A 94 -34.56 -8.40 2.24
N ALA A 95 -33.37 -8.12 2.78
CA ALA A 95 -32.88 -8.78 3.98
C ALA A 95 -33.74 -8.48 5.22
N LYS A 96 -34.11 -7.22 5.44
CA LYS A 96 -34.99 -6.80 6.54
C LYS A 96 -36.37 -7.46 6.44
N ALA A 97 -36.98 -7.47 5.26
CA ALA A 97 -38.28 -8.10 5.02
C ALA A 97 -38.26 -9.61 5.28
N ARG A 98 -37.21 -10.32 4.84
CA ARG A 98 -37.04 -11.76 5.12
C ARG A 98 -36.79 -12.03 6.60
N ARG A 99 -36.06 -11.14 7.28
CA ARG A 99 -35.80 -11.29 8.71
C ARG A 99 -37.06 -11.07 9.56
N ALA A 100 -37.91 -10.13 9.18
CA ALA A 100 -39.22 -9.91 9.80
C ALA A 100 -40.17 -11.13 9.65
N LYS A 101 -40.00 -11.92 8.58
CA LYS A 101 -40.70 -13.21 8.39
C LYS A 101 -40.12 -14.35 9.22
N GLY A 102 -39.09 -14.11 10.03
CA GLY A 102 -38.46 -15.12 10.89
C GLY A 102 -37.42 -16.02 10.20
N GLU A 103 -37.03 -15.75 8.95
CA GLU A 103 -36.00 -16.54 8.26
C GLU A 103 -34.65 -16.46 8.98
N SER A 104 -33.92 -17.58 9.06
CA SER A 104 -32.58 -17.62 9.68
C SER A 104 -31.58 -16.72 8.95
N VAL A 105 -30.62 -16.12 9.68
CA VAL A 105 -29.60 -15.22 9.11
C VAL A 105 -28.81 -15.90 7.98
N THR A 106 -28.54 -17.20 8.11
CA THR A 106 -27.84 -17.97 7.07
C THR A 106 -28.66 -18.07 5.79
N ALA A 107 -29.96 -18.30 5.89
CA ALA A 107 -30.86 -18.36 4.73
C ALA A 107 -30.97 -17.00 4.05
N VAL A 108 -31.11 -15.92 4.83
CA VAL A 108 -31.18 -14.55 4.31
C VAL A 108 -29.88 -14.15 3.62
N ALA A 109 -28.73 -14.41 4.24
CA ALA A 109 -27.42 -14.09 3.66
C ALA A 109 -27.20 -14.81 2.30
N LYS A 110 -27.57 -16.09 2.22
CA LYS A 110 -27.50 -16.86 0.97
C LYS A 110 -28.44 -16.30 -0.10
N ALA A 111 -29.68 -15.95 0.28
CA ALA A 111 -30.67 -15.41 -0.64
C ALA A 111 -30.28 -14.04 -1.21
N VAL A 112 -29.61 -13.21 -0.41
CA VAL A 112 -29.15 -11.87 -0.81
C VAL A 112 -27.74 -11.90 -1.43
N GLY A 113 -27.08 -13.06 -1.44
CA GLY A 113 -25.78 -13.27 -2.09
C GLY A 113 -24.60 -12.63 -1.34
N VAL A 114 -24.70 -12.51 -0.01
CA VAL A 114 -23.66 -11.87 0.83
C VAL A 114 -23.21 -12.82 1.94
N SER A 115 -22.02 -12.55 2.51
CA SER A 115 -21.57 -13.30 3.68
C SER A 115 -22.44 -12.98 4.90
N ARG A 116 -22.56 -13.92 5.86
CA ARG A 116 -23.25 -13.67 7.13
C ARG A 116 -22.68 -12.46 7.87
N ALA A 117 -21.36 -12.29 7.84
CA ALA A 117 -20.68 -11.16 8.48
C ALA A 117 -21.05 -9.82 7.84
N THR A 118 -21.17 -9.78 6.51
CA THR A 118 -21.65 -8.60 5.76
C THR A 118 -23.08 -8.25 6.14
N LEU A 119 -23.96 -9.26 6.24
CA LEU A 119 -25.35 -9.07 6.63
C LEU A 119 -25.47 -8.53 8.06
N TYR A 120 -24.72 -9.07 9.02
CA TYR A 120 -24.72 -8.57 10.40
C TYR A 120 -24.25 -7.12 10.49
N ARG A 121 -23.14 -6.76 9.82
CA ARG A 121 -22.66 -5.38 9.76
C ARG A 121 -23.72 -4.44 9.20
N ALA A 122 -24.31 -4.80 8.05
CA ALA A 122 -25.30 -3.95 7.40
C ALA A 122 -26.61 -3.78 8.19
N LEU A 123 -26.99 -4.77 9.02
CA LEU A 123 -28.14 -4.64 9.91
C LEU A 123 -27.83 -3.79 11.15
N ALA A 124 -26.62 -3.90 11.70
CA ALA A 124 -26.17 -3.09 12.85
C ALA A 124 -25.93 -1.62 12.49
N ASP A 125 -25.44 -1.33 11.28
CA ASP A 125 -25.23 0.05 10.79
C ASP A 125 -26.56 0.75 10.42
N ALA A 126 -27.69 0.02 10.45
CA ALA A 126 -29.01 0.52 10.05
C ALA A 126 -30.00 0.65 11.22
N GLU A 127 -29.53 0.43 12.45
CA GLU A 127 -30.13 0.81 13.74
C GLU A 127 -29.43 2.07 14.28
#